data_AF-A0A1H7QZH4-F1
#
_entry.id   AF-A0A1H7QZH4-F1
#
_cell.length_a   1.000
_cell.length_b   1.000
_cell.length_c   1.000
_cell.angle_alpha   90.00
_cell.angle_beta   90.00
_cell.angle_gamma   90.00
#
_symmetry.space_group_name_H-M   'P 1'
#
loop_
_entity.id
_entity.type
_entity.pdbx_description
1 polymer ?
#
loop_
_entity_poly.entity_id
_entity_poly.type
_entity_poly.pdbx_seq_one_letter_code
_entity_poly.pdbx_strand_id
1 'polypeptide(L)'
;MENHEEHDKKAKERIVSDIKEYDCHLALLESDGYSPAFVYTIGLYEKFQHPEIIIFGLKTDVMGHLLNGLRDEIRKGKKYKPNKTYSGLLEGYEIQFLQVKEENYSDYLGYAGWYYEKTFDFPVLQMIWPDKENKWPWESGFNENWKFKQPLLDRNTDFKYQEEKNLGVYTTHQTFEGKPILYVHHNEDGDWQFHTEYEPKIEDSKLVCLEEIIKLDPTLNDVYYLNYGQTAYRNGIGEDWTIEEYESEQENEEKLLVTKAIVNTGFWHKIKSLFK
;
A
#
# COMPACT_ATOMS: atom_id res chain seq x y z
N MET A 1 1.19 -4.21 22.30
CA MET A 1 0.61 -2.84 22.32
C MET A 1 1.66 -1.79 22.67
N GLU A 2 2.44 -1.91 23.76
CA GLU A 2 3.50 -0.93 24.13
C GLU A 2 4.52 -0.61 23.02
N ASN A 3 4.91 -1.60 22.19
CA ASN A 3 5.91 -1.37 21.14
C ASN A 3 5.39 -0.50 19.97
N HIS A 4 4.13 -0.68 19.55
CA HIS A 4 3.56 0.06 18.42
C HIS A 4 3.34 1.56 18.74
N GLU A 5 2.89 1.88 19.95
CA GLU A 5 2.70 3.27 20.38
C GLU A 5 4.03 4.03 20.49
N GLU A 6 5.09 3.36 20.96
CA GLU A 6 6.43 3.97 21.04
C GLU A 6 7.02 4.19 19.64
N HIS A 7 6.86 3.23 18.72
CA HIS A 7 7.28 3.37 17.33
C HIS A 7 6.54 4.51 16.62
N ASP A 8 5.22 4.60 16.76
CA ASP A 8 4.40 5.69 16.18
C ASP A 8 4.82 7.07 16.73
N LYS A 9 5.03 7.17 18.04
CA LYS A 9 5.52 8.41 18.66
C LYS A 9 6.87 8.85 18.08
N LYS A 10 7.83 7.93 17.96
CA LYS A 10 9.16 8.22 17.38
C LYS A 10 9.05 8.64 15.91
N ALA A 11 8.18 8.00 15.14
CA ALA A 11 7.94 8.36 13.74
C ALA A 11 7.42 9.80 13.63
N LYS A 12 6.43 10.16 14.46
CA LYS A 12 5.85 11.51 14.54
C LYS A 12 6.86 12.58 14.93
N GLU A 13 7.69 12.31 15.94
CA GLU A 13 8.77 13.22 16.35
C GLU A 13 9.79 13.42 15.23
N ARG A 14 10.15 12.34 14.51
CA ARG A 14 11.05 12.41 13.36
C ARG A 14 10.47 13.21 12.21
N ILE A 15 9.19 13.03 11.87
CA ILE A 15 8.52 13.81 10.82
C ILE A 15 8.66 15.31 11.10
N VAL A 16 8.34 15.73 12.31
CA VAL A 16 8.44 17.15 12.72
C VAL A 16 9.89 17.65 12.66
N SER A 17 10.85 16.84 13.10
CA SER A 17 12.27 17.20 13.06
C SER A 17 12.79 17.36 11.63
N ASP A 18 12.49 16.40 10.76
CA ASP A 18 12.96 16.38 9.37
C ASP A 18 12.38 17.56 8.58
N ILE A 19 11.10 17.91 8.80
CA ILE A 19 10.49 19.09 8.16
C ILE A 19 11.15 20.38 8.62
N LYS A 20 11.55 20.48 9.89
CA LYS A 20 12.23 21.66 10.42
C LYS A 20 13.65 21.80 9.91
N GLU A 21 14.38 20.69 9.77
CA GLU A 21 15.80 20.69 9.38
C GLU A 21 16.00 20.68 7.86
N TYR A 22 15.16 19.95 7.15
CA TYR A 22 15.32 19.64 5.72
C TYR A 22 14.16 20.11 4.85
N ASP A 23 13.24 20.92 5.39
CA ASP A 23 12.01 21.46 4.77
C ASP A 23 10.90 20.44 4.44
N CYS A 24 11.22 19.16 4.28
CA CYS A 24 10.22 18.11 4.19
C CYS A 24 10.73 16.78 4.77
N HIS A 25 9.81 15.97 5.26
CA HIS A 25 10.04 14.56 5.57
C HIS A 25 9.68 13.69 4.37
N LEU A 26 10.40 12.59 4.18
CA LEU A 26 10.05 11.55 3.20
C LEU A 26 9.53 10.34 3.96
N ALA A 27 8.25 10.00 3.77
CA ALA A 27 7.67 8.77 4.29
C ALA A 27 7.90 7.65 3.28
N LEU A 28 8.70 6.64 3.65
CA LEU A 28 9.06 5.51 2.80
C LEU A 28 8.24 4.29 3.20
N LEU A 29 7.54 3.70 2.23
CA LEU A 29 6.86 2.42 2.38
C LEU A 29 7.47 1.45 1.37
N GLU A 30 8.04 0.37 1.90
CA GLU A 30 8.59 -0.70 1.10
C GLU A 30 7.48 -1.54 0.49
N SER A 31 7.81 -2.27 -0.58
CA SER A 31 6.88 -3.25 -1.16
C SER A 31 6.73 -4.42 -0.20
N ASP A 32 5.50 -4.91 -0.05
CA ASP A 32 5.19 -6.10 0.74
C ASP A 32 5.19 -7.39 -0.12
N GLY A 33 5.47 -7.28 -1.42
CA GLY A 33 5.42 -8.36 -2.40
C GLY A 33 4.26 -8.20 -3.38
N TYR A 34 3.07 -7.85 -2.87
CA TYR A 34 1.89 -7.56 -3.69
C TYR A 34 1.85 -6.07 -4.07
N SER A 35 1.80 -5.20 -3.06
CA SER A 35 1.75 -3.75 -3.21
C SER A 35 3.10 -3.15 -3.61
N PRO A 36 3.15 -2.18 -4.53
CA PRO A 36 4.40 -1.53 -4.89
C PRO A 36 4.89 -0.66 -3.74
N ALA A 37 6.22 -0.55 -3.63
CA ALA A 37 6.84 0.44 -2.79
C ALA A 37 6.43 1.86 -3.23
N PHE A 38 6.34 2.78 -2.29
CA PHE A 38 6.08 4.18 -2.57
C PHE A 38 6.75 5.10 -1.56
N VAL A 39 6.99 6.34 -1.98
CA VAL A 39 7.50 7.40 -1.11
C VAL A 39 6.66 8.64 -1.34
N TYR A 40 6.32 9.34 -0.26
CA TYR A 40 5.67 10.64 -0.33
C TYR A 40 6.32 11.68 0.57
N THR A 41 6.14 12.94 0.22
CA THR A 41 6.63 14.08 0.99
C THR A 41 5.62 14.51 2.06
N ILE A 42 6.12 15.06 3.16
CA ILE A 42 5.33 15.79 4.16
C ILE A 42 6.07 17.10 4.43
N GLY A 43 5.39 18.24 4.29
CA GLY A 43 5.91 19.57 4.62
C GLY A 43 6.08 20.50 3.41
N LEU A 44 6.04 20.00 2.17
CA LEU A 44 6.15 20.87 0.99
C LEU A 44 5.00 21.89 0.92
N TYR A 45 3.81 21.47 1.34
CA TYR A 45 2.65 22.33 1.36
C TYR A 45 2.79 23.45 2.39
N GLU A 46 3.15 23.11 3.63
CA GLU A 46 3.40 24.10 4.69
C GLU A 46 4.51 25.09 4.30
N LYS A 47 5.68 24.58 3.88
CA LYS A 47 6.88 25.42 3.68
C LYS A 47 6.84 26.26 2.41
N PHE A 48 6.29 25.72 1.32
CA PHE A 48 6.43 26.31 -0.01
C PHE A 48 5.10 26.57 -0.73
N GLN A 49 3.96 26.23 -0.11
CA GLN A 49 2.65 26.28 -0.76
C GLN A 49 2.65 25.49 -2.08
N HIS A 50 3.35 24.35 -2.05
CA HIS A 50 3.44 23.40 -3.15
C HIS A 50 2.74 22.11 -2.75
N PRO A 51 1.98 21.44 -3.65
CA PRO A 51 1.41 20.13 -3.35
C PRO A 51 2.44 19.14 -2.79
N GLU A 52 2.03 18.27 -1.89
CA GLU A 52 2.85 17.10 -1.55
C GLU A 52 3.02 16.22 -2.80
N ILE A 53 4.09 15.44 -2.84
CA ILE A 53 4.42 14.60 -4.00
C ILE A 53 4.51 13.15 -3.55
N ILE A 54 3.83 12.26 -4.26
CA ILE A 54 3.91 10.81 -4.09
C ILE A 54 4.45 10.14 -5.36
N ILE A 55 5.29 9.12 -5.21
CA ILE A 55 5.88 8.32 -6.28
C ILE A 55 5.82 6.83 -5.93
N PHE A 56 5.59 5.97 -6.92
CA PHE A 56 5.43 4.52 -6.77
C PHE A 56 6.41 3.74 -7.65
N GLY A 57 6.66 2.49 -7.26
CA GLY A 57 7.10 1.42 -8.17
C GLY A 57 8.58 1.38 -8.52
N LEU A 58 9.34 2.42 -8.16
CA LEU A 58 10.81 2.40 -8.24
C LEU A 58 11.39 1.93 -6.91
N LYS A 59 12.71 1.71 -6.87
CA LYS A 59 13.39 1.45 -5.59
C LYS A 59 13.28 2.67 -4.67
N THR A 60 13.13 2.46 -3.37
CA THR A 60 12.88 3.53 -2.38
C THR A 60 14.03 4.54 -2.29
N ASP A 61 15.27 4.12 -2.50
CA ASP A 61 16.43 5.00 -2.63
C ASP A 61 16.32 5.94 -3.84
N VAL A 62 15.97 5.41 -5.00
CA VAL A 62 15.75 6.17 -6.24
C VAL A 62 14.60 7.17 -6.06
N MET A 63 13.47 6.72 -5.51
CA MET A 63 12.33 7.59 -5.22
C MET A 63 12.70 8.71 -4.24
N GLY A 64 13.43 8.38 -3.17
CA GLY A 64 13.93 9.36 -2.20
C GLY A 64 14.89 10.37 -2.82
N HIS A 65 15.79 9.95 -3.69
CA HIS A 65 16.68 10.86 -4.42
C HIS A 65 15.91 11.82 -5.34
N LEU A 66 14.91 11.32 -6.08
CA LEU A 66 14.06 12.16 -6.93
C LEU A 66 13.28 13.20 -6.12
N LEU A 67 12.65 12.80 -5.01
CA LEU A 67 11.89 13.72 -4.15
C LEU A 67 12.78 14.78 -3.49
N ASN A 68 14.00 14.41 -3.06
CA ASN A 68 14.97 15.40 -2.54
C ASN A 68 15.35 16.42 -3.62
N GLY A 69 15.60 15.99 -4.86
CA GLY A 69 15.87 16.89 -5.98
C GLY A 69 14.71 17.82 -6.29
N LEU A 70 13.48 17.28 -6.29
CA LEU A 70 12.25 18.08 -6.44
C LEU A 70 12.11 19.12 -5.33
N ARG A 71 12.30 18.73 -4.07
CA ARG A 71 12.29 19.65 -2.92
C ARG A 71 13.29 20.78 -3.12
N ASP A 72 14.52 20.48 -3.52
CA ASP A 72 15.56 21.51 -3.69
C ASP A 72 15.23 22.50 -4.81
N GLU A 73 14.57 22.05 -5.89
CA GLU A 73 14.06 22.94 -6.94
C GLU A 73 12.85 23.76 -6.47
N ILE A 74 11.95 23.16 -5.70
CA ILE A 74 10.79 23.85 -5.10
C ILE A 74 11.26 24.93 -4.11
N ARG A 75 12.28 24.65 -3.31
CA ARG A 75 12.94 25.62 -2.43
C ARG A 75 13.44 26.86 -3.18
N LYS A 76 13.89 26.69 -4.44
CA LYS A 76 14.31 27.79 -5.33
C LYS A 76 13.14 28.52 -6.00
N GLY A 77 11.89 28.14 -5.70
CA GLY A 77 10.67 28.77 -6.21
C GLY A 77 10.06 28.06 -7.43
N LYS A 78 10.59 26.91 -7.85
CA LYS A 78 9.97 26.13 -8.93
C LYS A 78 8.62 25.57 -8.48
N LYS A 79 7.64 25.57 -9.38
CA LYS A 79 6.32 24.99 -9.13
C LYS A 79 6.00 23.93 -10.17
N TYR A 80 5.71 22.72 -9.69
CA TYR A 80 5.20 21.64 -10.51
C TYR A 80 3.68 21.74 -10.59
N LYS A 81 3.13 21.37 -11.75
CA LYS A 81 1.71 21.48 -12.07
C LYS A 81 1.22 20.17 -12.64
N PRO A 82 -0.04 19.78 -12.37
CA PRO A 82 -0.61 18.57 -12.94
C PRO A 82 -0.70 18.68 -14.47
N ASN A 83 -0.69 17.52 -15.12
CA ASN A 83 -0.80 17.33 -16.57
C ASN A 83 0.29 18.05 -17.37
N LYS A 84 1.43 18.33 -16.75
CA LYS A 84 2.63 18.86 -17.42
C LYS A 84 3.77 17.88 -17.37
N THR A 85 4.48 17.79 -18.49
CA THR A 85 5.68 16.98 -18.65
C THR A 85 6.91 17.80 -18.28
N TYR A 86 7.86 17.17 -17.60
CA TYR A 86 9.11 17.76 -17.15
C TYR A 86 10.27 16.85 -17.51
N SER A 87 11.34 17.44 -18.06
CA SER A 87 12.59 16.75 -18.38
C SER A 87 13.67 17.07 -17.35
N GLY A 88 14.72 16.24 -17.32
CA GLY A 88 15.91 16.46 -16.48
C GLY A 88 15.76 16.08 -15.01
N LEU A 89 14.63 15.47 -14.63
CA LEU A 89 14.42 14.90 -13.29
C LEU A 89 14.82 13.43 -13.23
N LEU A 90 14.50 12.68 -14.28
CA LEU A 90 14.96 11.32 -14.48
C LEU A 90 15.84 11.30 -15.74
N GLU A 91 17.05 10.76 -15.65
CA GLU A 91 17.99 10.79 -16.77
C GLU A 91 17.45 9.97 -17.95
N GLY A 92 17.36 10.61 -19.13
CA GLY A 92 16.87 9.97 -20.34
C GLY A 92 15.35 9.84 -20.45
N TYR A 93 14.59 10.27 -19.44
CA TYR A 93 13.14 10.13 -19.40
C TYR A 93 12.45 11.44 -19.00
N GLU A 94 11.29 11.66 -19.59
CA GLU A 94 10.38 12.69 -19.12
C GLU A 94 9.49 12.15 -17.99
N ILE A 95 9.02 13.04 -17.13
CA ILE A 95 8.09 12.70 -16.04
C ILE A 95 6.85 13.59 -16.12
N GLN A 96 5.71 13.07 -15.68
CA GLN A 96 4.47 13.84 -15.63
C GLN A 96 3.88 13.82 -14.24
N PHE A 97 3.29 14.93 -13.80
CA PHE A 97 2.52 14.97 -12.55
C PHE A 97 1.04 14.82 -12.83
N LEU A 98 0.35 13.98 -12.08
CA LEU A 98 -1.11 13.89 -12.05
C LEU A 98 -1.64 14.43 -10.73
N GLN A 99 -2.82 15.05 -10.76
CA GLN A 99 -3.50 15.46 -9.54
C GLN A 99 -4.08 14.21 -8.87
N VAL A 100 -3.72 13.98 -7.60
CA VAL A 100 -4.29 12.88 -6.82
C VAL A 100 -5.70 13.28 -6.39
N LYS A 101 -6.63 12.33 -6.50
CA LYS A 101 -7.99 12.44 -5.97
C LYS A 101 -8.02 12.23 -4.45
N GLU A 102 -8.80 13.06 -3.75
CA GLU A 102 -8.88 13.09 -2.28
C GLU A 102 -9.33 11.74 -1.69
N GLU A 103 -10.14 10.97 -2.43
CA GLU A 103 -10.61 9.65 -2.04
C GLU A 103 -9.48 8.63 -1.82
N ASN A 104 -8.27 8.90 -2.35
CA ASN A 104 -7.08 8.05 -2.16
C ASN A 104 -6.23 8.50 -0.96
N TYR A 105 -6.48 9.64 -0.33
CA TYR A 105 -5.53 10.22 0.63
C TYR A 105 -5.40 9.37 1.89
N SER A 106 -6.52 8.87 2.42
CA SER A 106 -6.51 8.02 3.63
C SER A 106 -5.76 6.71 3.41
N ASP A 107 -5.74 6.21 2.18
CA ASP A 107 -5.13 4.92 1.83
C ASP A 107 -3.59 5.00 1.80
N TYR A 108 -3.03 6.15 1.40
CA TYR A 108 -1.58 6.29 1.17
C TYR A 108 -0.88 7.30 2.09
N LEU A 109 -1.59 8.32 2.59
CA LEU A 109 -0.98 9.53 3.15
C LEU A 109 -1.22 9.67 4.66
N GLY A 110 -1.30 8.56 5.40
CA GLY A 110 -1.68 8.53 6.82
C GLY A 110 -0.89 9.50 7.71
N TYR A 111 0.44 9.57 7.57
CA TYR A 111 1.25 10.50 8.37
C TYR A 111 1.13 11.95 7.92
N ALA A 112 0.93 12.21 6.62
CA ALA A 112 0.65 13.57 6.15
C ALA A 112 -0.71 14.05 6.69
N GLY A 113 -1.73 13.20 6.63
CA GLY A 113 -3.03 13.44 7.25
C GLY A 113 -2.88 13.80 8.72
N TRP A 114 -2.15 12.98 9.50
CA TRP A 114 -1.86 13.28 10.90
C TRP A 114 -1.15 14.63 11.11
N TYR A 115 -0.13 14.93 10.28
CA TYR A 115 0.67 16.15 10.39
C TYR A 115 -0.17 17.41 10.13
N TYR A 116 -1.02 17.37 9.10
CA TYR A 116 -1.94 18.43 8.73
C TYR A 116 -3.27 18.35 9.49
N GLU A 117 -3.20 18.19 10.81
CA GLU A 117 -4.35 18.25 11.73
C GLU A 117 -5.49 17.25 11.46
N LYS A 118 -5.19 16.14 10.76
CA LYS A 118 -6.15 15.11 10.33
C LYS A 118 -7.26 15.61 9.39
N THR A 119 -7.04 16.73 8.71
CA THR A 119 -8.04 17.30 7.80
C THR A 119 -7.94 16.77 6.39
N PHE A 120 -6.76 16.22 6.01
CA PHE A 120 -6.43 15.91 4.62
C PHE A 120 -6.56 17.12 3.66
N ASP A 121 -6.57 18.35 4.21
CA ASP A 121 -6.73 19.60 3.47
C ASP A 121 -5.37 20.08 2.91
N PHE A 122 -4.84 19.33 1.96
CA PHE A 122 -3.63 19.68 1.22
C PHE A 122 -3.64 19.05 -0.19
N PRO A 123 -3.19 19.76 -1.23
CA PRO A 123 -3.12 19.19 -2.56
C PRO A 123 -1.96 18.20 -2.68
N VAL A 124 -2.16 17.14 -3.47
CA VAL A 124 -1.13 16.12 -3.72
C VAL A 124 -0.97 15.88 -5.22
N LEU A 125 0.28 15.76 -5.67
CA LEU A 125 0.65 15.36 -7.01
C LEU A 125 1.29 13.97 -7.01
N GLN A 126 0.87 13.12 -7.92
CA GLN A 126 1.56 11.86 -8.20
C GLN A 126 2.59 12.09 -9.30
N MET A 127 3.85 11.72 -9.07
CA MET A 127 4.88 11.68 -10.09
C MET A 127 4.80 10.36 -10.87
N ILE A 128 4.59 10.46 -12.18
CA ILE A 128 4.47 9.35 -13.13
C ILE A 128 5.76 9.28 -13.96
N TRP A 129 6.29 8.07 -14.11
CA TRP A 129 7.39 7.75 -15.00
C TRP A 129 6.89 6.86 -16.17
N PRO A 130 7.48 6.97 -17.37
CA PRO A 130 7.16 6.13 -18.51
C PRO A 130 7.99 4.85 -18.50
N ASP A 131 7.65 3.89 -19.36
CA ASP A 131 8.49 2.72 -19.56
C ASP A 131 9.77 3.03 -20.37
N LYS A 132 10.57 1.99 -20.64
CA LYS A 132 11.81 2.11 -21.41
C LYS A 132 11.60 2.56 -22.86
N GLU A 133 10.40 2.44 -23.40
CA GLU A 133 10.02 2.88 -24.74
C GLU A 133 9.37 4.27 -24.73
N ASN A 134 9.41 4.97 -23.60
CA ASN A 134 8.75 6.26 -23.36
C ASN A 134 7.22 6.19 -23.49
N LYS A 135 6.62 5.04 -23.18
CA LYS A 135 5.17 4.91 -23.07
C LYS A 135 4.71 5.22 -21.66
N TRP A 136 3.59 5.93 -21.54
CA TRP A 136 2.94 6.16 -20.26
C TRP A 136 2.06 4.97 -19.86
N PRO A 137 1.77 4.75 -18.56
CA PRO A 137 0.96 3.61 -18.10
C PRO A 137 -0.46 3.54 -18.70
N TRP A 138 -0.99 4.67 -19.17
CA TRP A 138 -2.30 4.74 -19.82
C TRP A 138 -2.23 4.62 -21.34
N GLU A 139 -1.04 4.51 -21.93
CA GLU A 139 -0.87 4.36 -23.38
C GLU A 139 -0.89 2.90 -23.79
N SER A 140 -1.44 2.65 -24.98
CA SER A 140 -1.33 1.35 -25.62
C SER A 140 0.14 1.02 -25.92
N GLY A 141 0.54 -0.20 -25.57
CA GLY A 141 1.92 -0.68 -25.73
C GLY A 141 2.84 -0.39 -24.54
N PHE A 142 2.33 0.17 -23.43
CA PHE A 142 3.09 0.21 -22.18
C PHE A 142 3.47 -1.20 -21.72
N ASN A 143 4.67 -1.34 -21.15
CA ASN A 143 5.15 -2.61 -20.61
C ASN A 143 4.17 -3.24 -19.60
N GLU A 144 3.57 -4.37 -19.98
CA GLU A 144 2.54 -5.05 -19.20
C GLU A 144 3.01 -5.47 -17.81
N ASN A 145 4.30 -5.84 -17.66
CA ASN A 145 4.86 -6.23 -16.36
C ASN A 145 4.91 -5.07 -15.35
N TRP A 146 4.75 -3.83 -15.81
CA TRP A 146 4.82 -2.62 -14.98
C TRP A 146 3.45 -1.98 -14.76
N LYS A 147 2.38 -2.56 -15.33
CA LYS A 147 1.03 -1.99 -15.33
C LYS A 147 0.54 -1.59 -13.94
N PHE A 148 0.80 -2.44 -12.94
CA PHE A 148 0.37 -2.22 -11.56
C PHE A 148 1.48 -1.70 -10.63
N LYS A 149 2.68 -1.42 -11.15
CA LYS A 149 3.79 -0.87 -10.34
C LYS A 149 3.53 0.57 -9.89
N GLN A 150 2.64 1.28 -10.55
CA GLN A 150 2.23 2.64 -10.17
C GLN A 150 0.72 2.83 -10.33
N PRO A 151 -0.08 2.59 -9.27
CA PRO A 151 -1.52 2.81 -9.33
C PRO A 151 -1.80 4.28 -9.69
N LEU A 152 -2.72 4.52 -10.63
CA LEU A 152 -3.05 5.88 -11.09
C LEU A 152 -4.09 6.51 -10.15
N LEU A 153 -3.65 7.40 -9.28
CA LEU A 153 -4.49 7.96 -8.20
C LEU A 153 -5.37 9.15 -8.64
N ASP A 154 -5.37 9.51 -9.92
CA ASP A 154 -6.27 10.50 -10.51
C ASP A 154 -7.61 9.87 -10.96
N ARG A 155 -7.71 8.53 -10.93
CA ARG A 155 -8.82 7.72 -11.45
C ARG A 155 -9.05 6.47 -10.60
N ASN A 156 -10.02 5.64 -11.01
CA ASN A 156 -10.32 4.31 -10.42
C ASN A 156 -10.54 4.30 -8.90
N THR A 157 -11.13 5.35 -8.34
CA THR A 157 -11.40 5.44 -6.89
C THR A 157 -12.44 4.44 -6.39
N ASP A 158 -13.19 3.83 -7.31
CA ASP A 158 -14.19 2.79 -7.06
C ASP A 158 -13.64 1.36 -7.21
N PHE A 159 -12.39 1.20 -7.65
CA PHE A 159 -11.71 -0.08 -7.85
C PHE A 159 -10.23 0.04 -7.48
N LYS A 160 -9.88 -0.29 -6.24
CA LYS A 160 -8.54 -0.07 -5.67
C LYS A 160 -7.55 -1.21 -5.89
N TYR A 161 -8.02 -2.36 -6.39
CA TYR A 161 -7.20 -3.55 -6.62
C TYR A 161 -6.13 -3.31 -7.69
N GLN A 162 -4.96 -3.91 -7.48
CA GLN A 162 -3.82 -3.88 -8.41
C GLN A 162 -3.94 -4.98 -9.46
N GLU A 163 -5.14 -5.12 -10.01
CA GLU A 163 -5.56 -6.21 -10.88
C GLU A 163 -6.35 -5.69 -12.08
N GLU A 164 -6.51 -6.55 -13.09
CA GLU A 164 -7.48 -6.28 -14.14
C GLU A 164 -8.91 -6.35 -13.58
N LYS A 165 -9.77 -5.43 -14.04
CA LYS A 165 -11.20 -5.44 -13.69
C LYS A 165 -11.92 -6.76 -14.05
N ASN A 166 -11.47 -7.40 -15.12
CA ASN A 166 -11.99 -8.68 -15.60
C ASN A 166 -11.19 -9.89 -15.09
N LEU A 167 -10.34 -9.73 -14.06
CA LEU A 167 -9.70 -10.86 -13.39
C LEU A 167 -10.79 -11.82 -12.90
N GLY A 168 -10.63 -13.11 -13.18
CA GLY A 168 -11.53 -14.15 -12.68
C GLY A 168 -11.25 -14.41 -11.21
N VAL A 169 -12.29 -14.33 -10.37
CA VAL A 169 -12.20 -14.54 -8.93
C VAL A 169 -13.25 -15.55 -8.47
N TYR A 170 -12.94 -16.27 -7.38
CA TYR A 170 -13.82 -17.30 -6.85
C TYR A 170 -14.78 -16.74 -5.81
N THR A 171 -16.03 -17.19 -5.85
CA THR A 171 -17.06 -16.89 -4.85
C THR A 171 -18.03 -18.06 -4.77
N THR A 172 -19.16 -17.87 -4.09
CA THR A 172 -20.25 -18.85 -3.99
C THR A 172 -21.54 -18.34 -4.63
N HIS A 173 -22.46 -19.24 -5.01
CA HIS A 173 -23.77 -18.85 -5.54
C HIS A 173 -24.56 -17.96 -4.57
N GLN A 174 -24.45 -18.22 -3.27
CA GLN A 174 -25.13 -17.51 -2.18
C GLN A 174 -24.80 -16.02 -2.14
N THR A 175 -23.59 -15.64 -2.55
CA THR A 175 -23.18 -14.24 -2.73
C THR A 175 -24.17 -13.48 -3.62
N PHE A 176 -24.61 -14.11 -4.73
CA PHE A 176 -25.56 -13.52 -5.67
C PHE A 176 -27.02 -13.69 -5.27
N GLU A 177 -27.29 -14.48 -4.23
CA GLU A 177 -28.61 -14.59 -3.59
C GLU A 177 -28.82 -13.52 -2.50
N GLY A 178 -27.83 -12.65 -2.29
CA GLY A 178 -27.88 -11.53 -1.35
C GLY A 178 -27.27 -11.82 0.02
N LYS A 179 -26.56 -12.96 0.19
CA LYS A 179 -25.78 -13.17 1.41
C LYS A 179 -24.52 -12.28 1.39
N PRO A 180 -24.13 -11.72 2.55
CA PRO A 180 -22.98 -10.82 2.63
C PRO A 180 -21.67 -11.58 2.41
N ILE A 181 -20.71 -10.90 1.76
CA ILE A 181 -19.33 -11.37 1.69
C ILE A 181 -18.66 -11.03 3.02
N LEU A 182 -18.27 -12.05 3.77
CA LEU A 182 -17.72 -11.92 5.11
C LEU A 182 -16.26 -12.36 5.20
N TYR A 183 -15.76 -13.09 4.20
CA TYR A 183 -14.42 -13.62 4.14
C TYR A 183 -13.79 -13.32 2.78
N VAL A 184 -12.56 -12.83 2.77
CA VAL A 184 -11.77 -12.55 1.58
C VAL A 184 -10.43 -13.22 1.72
N HIS A 185 -10.05 -14.03 0.74
CA HIS A 185 -8.77 -14.72 0.73
C HIS A 185 -7.97 -14.27 -0.49
N HIS A 186 -6.69 -13.98 -0.26
CA HIS A 186 -5.71 -13.83 -1.32
C HIS A 186 -4.68 -14.94 -1.11
N ASN A 187 -4.79 -16.03 -1.87
CA ASN A 187 -3.97 -17.22 -1.62
C ASN A 187 -2.50 -17.00 -2.06
N GLU A 188 -1.63 -17.97 -1.77
CA GLU A 188 -0.20 -17.91 -2.13
C GLU A 188 0.04 -17.90 -3.66
N ASP A 189 -0.91 -18.44 -4.44
CA ASP A 189 -0.84 -18.46 -5.90
C ASP A 189 -1.32 -17.15 -6.56
N GLY A 190 -1.89 -16.22 -5.77
CA GLY A 190 -2.40 -14.93 -6.22
C GLY A 190 -3.87 -14.92 -6.66
N ASP A 191 -4.61 -16.00 -6.40
CA ASP A 191 -6.05 -16.03 -6.63
C ASP A 191 -6.80 -15.31 -5.51
N TRP A 192 -7.73 -14.45 -5.93
CA TRP A 192 -8.69 -13.80 -5.04
C TRP A 192 -9.96 -14.64 -4.88
N GLN A 193 -10.42 -14.73 -3.64
CA GLN A 193 -11.67 -15.42 -3.30
C GLN A 193 -12.51 -14.62 -2.32
N PHE A 194 -13.83 -14.61 -2.52
CA PHE A 194 -14.78 -13.78 -1.78
C PHE A 194 -15.98 -14.62 -1.34
N HIS A 195 -16.10 -14.91 -0.05
CA HIS A 195 -17.03 -15.91 0.47
C HIS A 195 -17.97 -15.39 1.56
N THR A 196 -19.13 -16.04 1.66
CA THR A 196 -20.15 -15.74 2.68
C THR A 196 -19.89 -16.47 4.00
N GLU A 197 -19.07 -17.52 3.96
CA GLU A 197 -18.67 -18.38 5.07
C GLU A 197 -17.17 -18.71 4.95
N TYR A 198 -16.53 -19.06 6.07
CA TYR A 198 -15.08 -19.29 6.15
C TYR A 198 -14.64 -20.49 5.31
N GLU A 199 -15.41 -21.58 5.34
CA GLU A 199 -15.18 -22.79 4.56
C GLU A 199 -16.34 -23.01 3.57
N PRO A 200 -16.31 -22.37 2.39
CA PRO A 200 -17.34 -22.54 1.39
C PRO A 200 -17.31 -23.96 0.81
N LYS A 201 -18.49 -24.46 0.43
CA LYS A 201 -18.58 -25.73 -0.29
C LYS A 201 -18.16 -25.54 -1.75
N ILE A 202 -17.24 -26.38 -2.22
CA ILE A 202 -16.79 -26.41 -3.62
C ILE A 202 -17.96 -26.57 -4.62
N GLU A 203 -19.01 -27.29 -4.23
CA GLU A 203 -20.20 -27.48 -5.07
C GLU A 203 -20.95 -26.18 -5.37
N ASP A 204 -20.81 -25.17 -4.51
CA ASP A 204 -21.43 -23.86 -4.65
C ASP A 204 -20.51 -22.83 -5.34
N SER A 205 -19.29 -23.25 -5.75
CA SER A 205 -18.28 -22.37 -6.33
C SER A 205 -18.75 -21.73 -7.63
N LYS A 206 -18.48 -20.43 -7.73
CA LYS A 206 -18.78 -19.61 -8.90
C LYS A 206 -17.58 -18.75 -9.26
N LEU A 207 -17.17 -18.78 -10.53
CA LEU A 207 -16.15 -17.89 -11.09
C LEU A 207 -16.83 -16.65 -11.67
N VAL A 208 -16.38 -15.46 -11.28
CA VAL A 208 -16.93 -14.18 -11.74
C VAL A 208 -15.81 -13.16 -11.96
N CYS A 209 -16.12 -12.02 -12.59
CA CYS A 209 -15.15 -10.94 -12.72
C CYS A 209 -14.99 -10.21 -11.37
N LEU A 210 -13.76 -9.83 -11.01
CA LEU A 210 -13.49 -9.05 -9.80
C LEU A 210 -14.33 -7.77 -9.74
N GLU A 211 -14.47 -7.05 -10.85
CA GLU A 211 -15.31 -5.84 -10.89
C GLU A 211 -16.79 -6.12 -10.56
N GLU A 212 -17.33 -7.30 -10.88
CA GLU A 212 -18.71 -7.65 -10.52
C GLU A 212 -18.87 -7.80 -9.01
N ILE A 213 -17.89 -8.39 -8.34
CA ILE A 213 -17.86 -8.54 -6.88
C ILE A 213 -17.73 -7.17 -6.20
N ILE A 214 -16.83 -6.31 -6.68
CA ILE A 214 -16.67 -4.96 -6.13
C ILE A 214 -17.92 -4.10 -6.35
N LYS A 215 -18.63 -4.27 -7.47
CA LYS A 215 -19.93 -3.59 -7.69
C LYS A 215 -21.02 -4.12 -6.78
N LEU A 216 -21.00 -5.41 -6.45
CA LEU A 216 -21.95 -6.02 -5.51
C LEU A 216 -21.73 -5.50 -4.09
N ASP A 217 -20.46 -5.36 -3.69
CA ASP A 217 -20.08 -4.82 -2.40
C ASP A 217 -18.86 -3.88 -2.51
N PRO A 218 -19.09 -2.56 -2.62
CA PRO A 218 -18.02 -1.58 -2.75
C PRO A 218 -17.07 -1.51 -1.55
N THR A 219 -17.49 -1.98 -0.36
CA THR A 219 -16.66 -1.97 0.86
C THR A 219 -15.53 -3.01 0.82
N LEU A 220 -15.52 -3.89 -0.18
CA LEU A 220 -14.37 -4.76 -0.46
C LEU A 220 -13.13 -3.98 -0.90
N ASN A 221 -13.30 -2.74 -1.37
CA ASN A 221 -12.16 -1.84 -1.58
C ASN A 221 -11.38 -1.54 -0.30
N ASP A 222 -11.87 -1.88 0.90
CA ASP A 222 -11.16 -1.68 2.17
C ASP A 222 -10.14 -2.79 2.48
N VAL A 223 -10.09 -3.85 1.66
CA VAL A 223 -9.15 -4.99 1.79
C VAL A 223 -8.34 -5.25 0.51
N TYR A 224 -8.29 -4.26 -0.39
CA TYR A 224 -7.54 -4.35 -1.64
C TYR A 224 -6.03 -4.59 -1.46
N TYR A 225 -5.49 -4.32 -0.26
CA TYR A 225 -4.08 -4.44 0.08
C TYR A 225 -3.70 -5.80 0.70
N LEU A 226 -4.65 -6.75 0.80
CA LEU A 226 -4.31 -8.09 1.29
C LEU A 226 -3.16 -8.67 0.47
N ASN A 227 -2.12 -9.09 1.17
CA ASN A 227 -0.96 -9.72 0.57
C ASN A 227 -1.22 -11.22 0.29
N TYR A 228 -0.34 -11.84 -0.47
CA TYR A 228 -0.40 -13.28 -0.74
C TYR A 228 -0.39 -14.09 0.57
N GLY A 229 -1.27 -15.07 0.65
CA GLY A 229 -1.48 -15.91 1.84
C GLY A 229 -2.29 -15.25 2.96
N GLN A 230 -2.81 -14.03 2.79
CA GLN A 230 -3.62 -13.38 3.81
C GLN A 230 -5.12 -13.61 3.61
N THR A 231 -5.84 -13.60 4.73
CA THR A 231 -7.29 -13.66 4.78
C THR A 231 -7.83 -12.49 5.59
N ALA A 232 -8.87 -11.82 5.11
CA ALA A 232 -9.65 -10.88 5.90
C ALA A 232 -11.05 -11.41 6.19
N TYR A 233 -11.57 -11.09 7.37
CA TYR A 233 -12.96 -11.36 7.72
C TYR A 233 -13.61 -10.24 8.52
N ARG A 234 -14.95 -10.20 8.52
CA ARG A 234 -15.78 -9.23 9.24
C ARG A 234 -17.14 -9.84 9.61
N ASN A 235 -17.89 -9.22 10.53
CA ASN A 235 -19.20 -9.76 10.93
C ASN A 235 -20.37 -9.25 10.07
N GLY A 236 -20.16 -8.21 9.24
CA GLY A 236 -21.20 -7.64 8.39
C GLY A 236 -20.64 -6.64 7.38
N ILE A 237 -21.43 -6.29 6.38
CA ILE A 237 -21.05 -5.30 5.37
C ILE A 237 -20.83 -3.94 6.05
N GLY A 238 -19.66 -3.34 5.82
CA GLY A 238 -19.27 -2.06 6.41
C GLY A 238 -18.75 -2.13 7.85
N GLU A 239 -18.66 -3.31 8.45
CA GLU A 239 -17.90 -3.50 9.69
C GLU A 239 -16.39 -3.62 9.42
N ASP A 240 -15.58 -3.32 10.44
CA ASP A 240 -14.13 -3.40 10.38
C ASP A 240 -13.65 -4.81 10.02
N TRP A 241 -12.63 -4.88 9.16
CA TRP A 241 -11.97 -6.12 8.78
C TRP A 241 -10.93 -6.53 9.81
N THR A 242 -10.86 -7.81 10.11
CA THR A 242 -9.75 -8.45 10.83
C THR A 242 -8.94 -9.27 9.83
N ILE A 243 -7.62 -9.11 9.85
CA ILE A 243 -6.70 -9.80 8.94
C ILE A 243 -5.96 -10.89 9.69
N GLU A 244 -5.92 -12.07 9.09
CA GLU A 244 -5.16 -13.24 9.53
C GLU A 244 -4.12 -13.61 8.47
N GLU A 245 -2.92 -13.95 8.92
CA GLU A 245 -1.87 -14.52 8.08
C GLU A 245 -1.98 -16.05 8.11
N TYR A 246 -1.94 -16.69 6.95
CA TYR A 246 -1.85 -18.14 6.88
C TYR A 246 -0.43 -18.55 7.31
N GLU A 247 -0.27 -18.99 8.56
CA GLU A 247 0.98 -19.63 8.97
C GLU A 247 1.04 -21.01 8.32
N SER A 248 1.88 -21.18 7.30
CA SER A 248 2.12 -22.49 6.70
C SER A 248 2.51 -23.51 7.78
N GLU A 249 2.10 -24.79 7.61
CA GLU A 249 2.49 -25.86 8.55
C GLU A 249 4.02 -25.95 8.73
N GLN A 250 4.78 -25.57 7.71
CA GLN A 250 6.25 -25.51 7.74
C GLN A 250 6.79 -24.40 8.65
N GLU A 251 6.22 -23.19 8.57
CA GLU A 251 6.62 -22.09 9.48
C GLU A 251 6.20 -22.37 10.92
N ASN A 252 5.08 -23.05 11.12
CA ASN A 252 4.65 -23.49 12.44
C ASN A 252 5.58 -24.58 13.01
N GLU A 253 6.01 -25.55 12.19
CA GLU A 253 7.02 -26.54 12.59
C GLU A 253 8.39 -25.90 12.87
N GLU A 254 8.85 -24.95 12.05
CA GLU A 254 10.11 -24.23 12.27
C GLU A 254 10.06 -23.36 13.53
N LYS A 255 8.99 -22.61 13.77
CA LYS A 255 8.79 -21.86 15.02
C LYS A 255 8.74 -22.81 16.23
N LEU A 256 8.10 -23.96 16.10
CA LEU A 256 8.05 -24.98 17.15
C LEU A 256 9.43 -25.62 17.39
N LEU A 257 10.21 -25.87 16.33
CA LEU A 257 11.58 -26.37 16.37
C LEU A 257 12.54 -25.36 17.01
N VAL A 258 12.45 -24.09 16.64
CA VAL A 258 13.24 -22.98 17.22
C VAL A 258 12.88 -22.80 18.70
N THR A 259 11.58 -22.84 19.04
CA THR A 259 11.12 -22.75 20.43
C THR A 259 11.60 -23.95 21.25
N LYS A 260 11.50 -25.18 20.73
CA LYS A 260 12.06 -26.39 21.38
C LYS A 260 13.58 -26.34 21.48
N ALA A 261 14.28 -25.78 20.49
CA ALA A 261 15.73 -25.62 20.51
C ALA A 261 16.18 -24.60 21.56
N ILE A 262 15.48 -23.48 21.73
CA ILE A 262 15.74 -22.48 22.78
C ILE A 262 15.51 -23.08 24.18
N VAL A 263 14.48 -23.94 24.33
CA VAL A 263 14.19 -24.65 25.57
C VAL A 263 15.23 -25.74 25.86
N ASN A 264 15.69 -26.48 24.84
CA ASN A 264 16.65 -27.58 24.98
C ASN A 264 18.13 -27.17 25.02
N THR A 265 18.50 -26.00 24.48
CA THR A 265 19.89 -25.51 24.50
C THR A 265 20.30 -24.83 25.82
N GLY A 266 19.46 -24.88 26.86
CA GLY A 266 19.89 -24.55 28.22
C GLY A 266 20.39 -23.11 28.37
N PHE A 267 19.92 -22.17 27.54
CA PHE A 267 20.29 -20.75 27.66
C PHE A 267 19.81 -20.13 29.00
N TRP A 268 18.83 -20.77 29.67
CA TRP A 268 18.35 -20.41 31.01
C TRP A 268 19.16 -20.99 32.18
N HIS A 269 20.09 -21.92 31.95
CA HIS A 269 20.98 -22.43 33.01
C HIS A 269 22.25 -21.59 33.22
N LYS A 270 22.59 -20.67 32.29
CA LYS A 270 23.80 -19.82 32.40
C LYS A 270 23.55 -18.43 32.98
N ILE A 271 22.29 -18.00 33.12
CA ILE A 271 21.94 -16.67 33.68
C ILE A 271 21.68 -16.74 35.21
N LYS A 272 21.46 -17.93 35.77
CA LYS A 272 21.30 -18.10 37.24
C LYS A 272 22.60 -18.16 38.05
N SER A 273 23.80 -18.16 37.43
CA SER A 273 25.07 -18.05 38.16
C SER A 273 25.73 -16.67 38.10
N LEU A 274 25.04 -15.66 37.55
CA LEU A 274 25.51 -14.26 37.53
C LEU A 274 24.75 -13.36 38.53
N PHE A 275 23.79 -13.92 39.26
CA PHE A 275 23.08 -13.26 40.37
C PHE A 275 23.14 -14.10 41.66
N LYS A 276 24.35 -14.54 42.01
CA LYS A 276 24.68 -14.96 43.37
C LYS A 276 26.11 -14.57 43.71
#